data_AF-A0A1C2AHC1-F1
#
_entry.id   AF-A0A1C2AHC1-F1
#
_cell.length_a   1.000
_cell.length_b   1.000
_cell.length_c   1.000
_cell.angle_alpha   90.00
_cell.angle_beta   90.00
_cell.angle_gamma   90.00
#
_symmetry.space_group_name_H-M   'P 1'
#
loop_
_entity.id
_entity.type
_entity.pdbx_description
1 polymer ?
#
loop_
_entity_poly.entity_id
_entity_poly.type
_entity_poly.pdbx_seq_one_letter_code
_entity_poly.pdbx_strand_id
1 'polypeptide(L)' 'YFLAQGGTAVGTGINSRKNFDKKIVKEIKKFCGINFKSAPNKFSELAAHDAIVNFSGSLNSCAVALMKISNDIRFLGSGP' A
#
# COMPACT_ATOMS: atom_id res chain seq x y z
N TYR A 1 -1.29 -7.07 2.13
CA TYR A 1 -1.31 -5.67 2.56
C TYR A 1 -1.36 -5.61 4.07
N PHE A 2 -0.47 -4.83 4.68
CA PHE A 2 -0.34 -4.73 6.13
C PHE A 2 -0.95 -3.42 6.64
N LEU A 3 -1.52 -3.44 7.85
CA LEU A 3 -2.14 -2.28 8.49
C LEU A 3 -1.46 -1.96 9.82
N ALA A 4 -1.20 -0.67 10.04
CA ALA A 4 -0.60 -0.13 11.26
C ALA A 4 -1.59 -0.03 12.44
N GLN A 5 -2.89 -0.21 12.19
CA GLN A 5 -3.93 -0.05 13.22
C GLN A 5 -3.63 -0.90 14.46
N GLY A 6 -3.78 -0.28 15.64
CA GLY A 6 -3.38 -0.85 16.92
C GLY A 6 -1.98 -0.47 17.39
N GLY A 7 -1.15 0.17 16.54
CA GLY A 7 0.13 0.76 16.94
C GLY A 7 0.01 2.03 17.79
N THR A 8 -1.12 2.74 17.71
CA THR A 8 -1.42 3.98 18.45
C THR A 8 -0.37 5.08 18.21
N ALA A 9 0.02 5.85 19.24
CA ALA A 9 0.84 7.05 19.07
C ALA A 9 2.23 6.76 18.47
N VAL A 10 2.90 5.70 18.92
CA VAL A 10 4.32 5.44 18.58
C VAL A 10 4.63 3.98 18.24
N GLY A 11 3.62 3.13 18.08
CA GLY A 11 3.79 1.72 17.71
C GLY A 11 3.75 0.74 18.89
N THR A 12 3.76 1.23 20.13
CA THR A 12 3.68 0.41 21.35
C THR A 12 2.30 -0.20 21.59
N GLY A 13 1.26 0.37 21.00
CA GLY A 13 -0.13 0.01 21.30
C GLY A 13 -0.63 0.50 22.66
N ILE A 14 0.01 1.52 23.25
CA ILE A 14 -0.48 2.14 24.49
C ILE A 14 -1.92 2.65 24.31
N ASN A 15 -2.79 2.41 25.28
CA ASN A 15 -4.23 2.68 25.21
C ASN A 15 -5.01 1.83 24.18
N SER A 16 -4.40 0.81 23.59
CA SER A 16 -5.08 -0.20 22.76
C SER A 16 -5.41 -1.45 23.59
N ARG A 17 -6.64 -1.94 23.51
CA ARG A 17 -7.01 -3.20 24.17
C ARG A 17 -6.29 -4.38 23.50
N LYS A 18 -5.90 -5.38 24.29
CA LYS A 18 -5.28 -6.62 23.77
C LYS A 18 -6.14 -7.24 22.66
N ASN A 19 -5.51 -7.63 21.55
CA ASN A 19 -6.14 -8.15 20.33
C ASN A 19 -7.02 -7.17 19.52
N PHE A 20 -7.02 -5.88 19.84
CA PHE A 20 -7.75 -4.88 19.04
C PHE A 20 -7.31 -4.89 17.58
N ASP A 21 -6.00 -4.91 17.34
CA ASP A 21 -5.38 -4.94 16.00
C ASP A 21 -5.91 -6.08 15.13
N LYS A 22 -6.02 -7.30 15.67
CA LYS A 22 -6.55 -8.46 14.95
C LYS A 22 -8.04 -8.30 14.64
N LYS A 23 -8.82 -7.77 15.59
CA LYS A 23 -10.27 -7.58 15.42
C LYS A 23 -10.58 -6.52 14.38
N ILE A 24 -9.93 -5.35 14.46
CA ILE A 24 -10.18 -4.26 13.51
C ILE A 24 -9.72 -4.63 12.10
N VAL A 25 -8.57 -5.31 11.95
CA VAL A 25 -8.12 -5.80 10.65
C VAL A 25 -9.09 -6.83 10.07
N LYS A 26 -9.63 -7.73 10.90
CA LYS A 26 -10.65 -8.70 10.46
C LYS A 26 -11.91 -7.99 9.96
N GLU A 27 -12.35 -6.93 10.65
CA GLU A 27 -13.53 -6.16 10.25
C GLU A 27 -13.29 -5.39 8.94
N ILE A 28 -12.15 -4.72 8.81
CA ILE A 28 -11.75 -4.03 7.56
C ILE A 28 -11.66 -5.03 6.41
N LYS A 29 -11.05 -6.21 6.63
CA LYS A 29 -10.98 -7.28 5.63
C LYS A 29 -12.38 -7.73 5.19
N LYS A 30 -13.32 -7.90 6.13
CA LYS A 30 -14.70 -8.30 5.83
C LYS A 30 -15.42 -7.22 5.03
N PHE A 31 -15.27 -5.96 5.41
CA PHE A 31 -15.92 -4.82 4.77
C PHE A 31 -15.39 -4.57 3.35
N CYS A 32 -14.06 -4.56 3.17
CA CYS A 32 -13.44 -4.27 1.89
C CYS A 32 -13.38 -5.48 0.93
N GLY A 33 -13.55 -6.70 1.42
CA GLY A 33 -13.32 -7.93 0.64
C GLY A 33 -11.84 -8.19 0.30
N ILE A 34 -10.92 -7.42 0.86
CA ILE A 34 -9.48 -7.51 0.61
C ILE A 34 -8.79 -8.19 1.79
N ASN A 35 -7.83 -9.09 1.53
CA ASN A 35 -7.12 -9.85 2.54
C ASN A 35 -6.06 -9.04 3.32
N PHE A 36 -6.50 -8.01 4.06
CA PHE A 36 -5.65 -7.22 4.95
C PHE A 36 -5.12 -8.04 6.13
N LYS A 37 -3.90 -7.70 6.59
CA LYS A 37 -3.22 -8.31 7.74
C LYS A 37 -2.73 -7.23 8.71
N SER A 38 -2.65 -7.56 9.99
CA SER A 38 -2.00 -6.68 10.98
C SER A 38 -0.50 -6.66 10.68
N ALA A 39 0.10 -5.47 10.58
CA ALA A 39 1.54 -5.36 10.41
C ALA A 39 2.33 -6.02 11.56
N PRO A 40 3.40 -6.78 11.26
CA PRO A 40 4.18 -7.49 12.27
C PRO A 40 5.00 -6.55 13.16
N ASN A 41 5.44 -5.42 12.61
CA ASN A 41 6.14 -4.37 13.35
C ASN A 41 5.41 -3.03 13.14
N LYS A 42 4.77 -2.53 14.20
CA LYS A 42 4.03 -1.26 14.16
C LYS A 42 4.91 -0.02 14.13
N PHE A 43 6.13 -0.10 14.67
CA PHE A 43 7.08 1.01 14.66
C PHE A 43 7.51 1.34 13.23
N SER A 44 7.87 0.32 12.46
CA SER A 44 8.28 0.49 11.05
C SER A 44 7.18 1.12 10.21
N GLU A 45 5.93 0.66 10.34
CA GLU A 45 4.80 1.19 9.57
C GLU A 45 4.36 2.62 9.97
N LEU A 46 4.74 3.08 11.17
CA LEU A 46 4.46 4.45 11.63
C LEU A 46 5.61 5.40 11.29
N ALA A 47 6.86 4.93 11.41
CA ALA A 47 8.05 5.75 11.17
C ALA A 47 8.37 5.93 9.69
N ALA A 48 8.01 4.94 8.85
CA ALA A 48 8.33 4.92 7.44
C ALA A 48 7.14 4.45 6.61
N HIS A 49 7.16 4.84 5.33
CA HIS A 49 6.13 4.49 4.34
C HIS A 49 6.72 3.76 3.14
N ASP A 50 7.64 2.84 3.42
CA ASP A 50 8.39 2.09 2.40
C ASP A 50 7.47 1.34 1.43
N ALA A 51 6.34 0.82 1.91
CA ALA A 51 5.33 0.19 1.07
C ALA A 51 4.76 1.15 0.01
N ILE A 52 4.56 2.42 0.37
CA ILE A 52 4.07 3.46 -0.56
C ILE A 52 5.16 3.85 -1.54
N VAL A 53 6.40 3.99 -1.07
CA VAL A 53 7.56 4.29 -1.94
C VAL A 53 7.74 3.17 -2.98
N ASN A 54 7.70 1.91 -2.56
CA ASN A 54 7.79 0.76 -3.46
C ASN A 54 6.62 0.70 -4.45
N PHE A 55 5.40 0.99 -3.99
CA PHE A 55 4.24 1.07 -4.87
C PHE A 55 4.39 2.18 -5.93
N SER A 56 4.88 3.35 -5.53
CA SER A 56 5.20 4.45 -6.45
C SER A 56 6.26 4.04 -7.48
N GLY A 57 7.30 3.32 -7.07
CA GLY A 57 8.28 2.75 -7.99
C GLY A 57 7.66 1.81 -9.02
N SER A 58 6.72 0.96 -8.59
CA SER A 58 5.97 0.06 -9.49
C SER A 58 5.11 0.84 -10.49
N LEU A 59 4.46 1.92 -10.04
CA LEU A 59 3.71 2.82 -10.93
C LEU A 59 4.62 3.54 -11.92
N ASN A 60 5.81 3.97 -11.49
CA ASN A 60 6.78 4.61 -12.36
C ASN A 60 7.26 3.65 -13.48
N SER A 61 7.54 2.39 -13.14
CA SER A 61 7.86 1.37 -14.15
C SER A 61 6.71 1.14 -15.14
N CYS A 62 5.46 1.12 -14.66
CA CYS A 62 4.29 1.05 -15.52
C CYS A 62 4.18 2.26 -16.46
N ALA A 63 4.43 3.47 -15.95
CA ALA A 63 4.42 4.70 -16.73
C ALA A 63 5.47 4.66 -17.86
N VAL A 64 6.68 4.14 -17.59
CA VAL A 64 7.71 3.95 -18.63
C VAL A 64 7.22 3.03 -19.74
N ALA A 65 6.59 1.90 -19.39
CA ALA A 65 6.04 0.96 -20.36
C ALA A 65 4.94 1.60 -21.23
N LEU A 66 4.00 2.31 -20.59
CA LEU A 66 2.92 3.02 -21.28
C LEU A 66 3.43 4.14 -22.17
N MET A 67 4.45 4.89 -21.72
CA MET A 67 5.09 5.94 -22.52
C MET A 67 5.72 5.34 -23.78
N LYS A 68 6.40 4.19 -23.67
CA LYS A 68 6.96 3.49 -24.83
C LYS A 68 5.86 3.09 -25.81
N ILE A 69 4.81 2.40 -25.34
CA ILE A 69 3.68 1.99 -26.20
C ILE A 69 3.07 3.19 -26.91
N SER A 70 2.85 4.28 -26.18
CA SER A 70 2.27 5.51 -26.72
C SER A 70 3.15 6.14 -27.78
N ASN A 71 4.47 6.17 -27.57
CA ASN A 71 5.43 6.69 -28.54
C ASN A 71 5.45 5.84 -29.82
N ASP A 72 5.45 4.51 -29.69
CA ASP A 72 5.41 3.61 -30.85
C ASP A 72 4.15 3.86 -31.69
N ILE A 73 2.98 3.92 -31.06
CA ILE A 73 1.71 4.20 -31.75
C ILE A 73 1.77 5.56 -32.46
N ARG A 74 2.23 6.60 -31.76
CA ARG A 74 2.35 7.95 -32.32
C ARG A 74 3.26 7.98 -33.54
N PHE A 75 4.41 7.30 -33.49
CA PHE A 75 5.36 7.28 -34.61
C PHE A 75 4.88 6.39 -35.76
N LEU A 76 4.31 5.22 -35.49
CA LEU A 76 3.78 4.35 -36.54
C LEU A 76 2.58 4.96 -37.26
N GLY A 77 1.81 5.81 -36.57
CA GLY A 77 0.69 6.56 -37.14
C GLY A 77 1.04 7.97 -37.61
N SER A 78 2.33 8.36 -37.67
CA SER A 78 2.70 9.72 -38.08
C SER A 78 2.69 9.87 -39.60
N GLY A 79 1.83 10.75 -40.12
CA GLY A 79 1.56 10.94 -41.55
C GLY A 79 0.08 11.26 -41.77
N PRO A 80 -0.43 11.28 -43.02
CA PRO A 80 -1.84 11.02 -43.28
C PRO A 80 -2.19 9.54 -43.08
#